data_AF-A0A5S9MHL4-F1
#
_entry.id   AF-A0A5S9MHL4-F1
#
_cell.length_a   1.000
_cell.length_b   1.000
_cell.length_c   1.000
_cell.angle_alpha   90.00
_cell.angle_beta   90.00
_cell.angle_gamma   90.00
#
_symmetry.space_group_name_H-M   'P 1'
#
loop_
_entity.id
_entity.type
_entity.pdbx_description
1 polymer ?
#
loop_
_entity_poly.entity_id
_entity_poly.type
_entity_poly.pdbx_seq_one_letter_code
_entity_poly.pdbx_strand_id
1 'polypeptide(L)' 'MKTGEGKTLTSTMPVYLNALSGKGVHIVTVNEYLASRDAQEMGKIFEFLGLTVGLNLNSLDKDEKKRSVCR' A
#
# COMPACT_ATOMS: atom_id res chain seq x y z
N MET A 1 -0.28 19.28 -1.90
CA MET A 1 0.62 19.18 -0.74
C MET A 1 2.05 19.45 -1.15
N LYS A 2 2.79 20.29 -0.41
CA LYS A 2 4.23 20.51 -0.58
C LYS A 2 5.04 19.34 0.00
N THR A 3 6.31 19.25 -0.36
CA THR A 3 7.25 18.29 0.24
C THR A 3 7.40 18.60 1.72
N GLY A 4 7.33 17.58 2.58
CA GLY A 4 7.39 17.74 4.04
C GLY A 4 6.05 17.84 4.76
N GLU A 5 4.92 18.03 4.04
CA GLU A 5 3.59 18.08 4.66
C GLU A 5 3.01 16.70 5.03
N GLY A 6 3.83 15.64 5.03
CA GLY A 6 3.37 14.30 5.44
C GLY A 6 2.40 13.66 4.46
N LYS A 7 2.66 13.74 3.15
CA LYS A 7 1.82 13.10 2.11
C LYS A 7 1.60 11.61 2.36
N THR A 8 2.66 10.90 2.74
CA THR A 8 2.64 9.45 3.01
C THR A 8 1.76 9.11 4.22
N LEU A 9 1.82 9.92 5.28
CA LEU A 9 0.95 9.72 6.44
C LEU A 9 -0.51 10.08 6.09
N THR A 10 -0.70 11.19 5.38
CA THR A 10 -2.03 11.65 4.98
C THR A 10 -2.72 10.66 4.03
N SER A 11 -1.97 9.93 3.20
CA SER A 11 -2.55 8.92 2.31
C SER A 11 -3.10 7.69 3.04
N THR A 12 -2.74 7.45 4.30
CA THR A 12 -3.27 6.30 5.06
C THR A 12 -4.78 6.37 5.26
N MET A 13 -5.33 7.55 5.54
CA MET A 13 -6.77 7.75 5.77
C MET A 13 -7.64 7.43 4.55
N PRO A 14 -7.41 8.00 3.34
CA PRO A 14 -8.21 7.66 2.17
C PRO A 14 -7.97 6.22 1.73
N VAL A 15 -6.78 5.65 1.91
CA VAL A 15 -6.52 4.24 1.60
C VAL A 15 -7.35 3.34 2.50
N TYR A 16 -7.34 3.58 3.81
CA TYR A 16 -8.15 2.81 4.76
C TYR A 16 -9.65 2.89 4.42
N LEU A 17 -10.17 4.11 4.24
CA LEU A 17 -11.59 4.31 3.94
C LEU A 17 -12.03 3.57 2.67
N ASN A 18 -11.22 3.63 1.60
CA ASN A 18 -11.55 2.93 0.36
C ASN A 18 -11.37 1.41 0.46
N ALA A 19 -10.41 0.94 1.25
CA ALA A 19 -10.18 -0.49 1.48
C ALA A 19 -11.38 -1.15 2.17
N LEU A 20 -12.12 -0.43 3.01
CA LEU A 20 -13.36 -0.92 3.63
C LEU A 20 -14.46 -1.28 2.63
N SER A 21 -14.38 -0.80 1.38
CA SER A 21 -15.34 -1.17 0.32
C SER A 21 -15.13 -2.58 -0.23
N GLY A 22 -14.04 -3.27 0.15
CA GLY A 22 -13.73 -4.63 -0.30
C GLY A 22 -13.39 -4.75 -1.78
N LYS A 23 -12.86 -3.67 -2.38
CA LYS A 23 -12.42 -3.62 -3.79
C LYS A 23 -10.89 -3.52 -3.95
N GLY A 24 -10.16 -3.51 -2.83
CA GLY A 24 -8.74 -3.21 -2.77
C GLY A 24 -8.40 -1.75 -3.11
N VAL A 25 -7.17 -1.32 -2.76
CA VAL A 25 -6.63 0.00 -3.09
C VAL A 25 -5.19 -0.16 -3.56
N HIS A 26 -4.83 0.48 -4.68
CA HIS A 26 -3.47 0.45 -5.20
C HIS A 26 -2.75 1.78 -4.94
N ILE A 27 -1.64 1.73 -4.21
CA ILE A 27 -0.73 2.87 -4.01
C ILE A 27 0.40 2.74 -5.03
N VAL A 28 0.49 3.69 -5.96
CA VAL A 28 1.53 3.70 -7.00
C VAL A 28 2.64 4.66 -6.58
N THR A 29 3.86 4.13 -6.48
CA THR A 29 5.07 4.91 -6.24
C THR A 29 5.92 4.98 -7.50
N VAL A 30 6.92 5.87 -7.51
CA VAL A 30 7.81 6.05 -8.67
C VAL A 30 8.87 4.96 -8.80
N ASN A 31 9.13 4.19 -7.75
CA ASN A 31 10.09 3.08 -7.77
C ASN A 31 9.80 2.04 -6.68
N GLU A 32 10.42 0.87 -6.83
CA GLU A 32 10.26 -0.28 -5.94
C GLU A 32 10.80 -0.02 -4.52
N TYR A 33 11.84 0.79 -4.39
CA TYR A 33 12.38 1.17 -3.08
C TYR A 33 11.32 1.90 -2.25
N LEU A 34 10.67 2.91 -2.82
CA LEU A 34 9.61 3.66 -2.15
C LEU A 34 8.37 2.79 -1.91
N ALA A 35 8.03 1.90 -2.85
CA ALA A 35 6.93 0.96 -2.64
C ALA A 35 7.19 0.06 -1.42
N SER A 36 8.40 -0.50 -1.34
CA SER A 36 8.80 -1.41 -0.26
C SER A 36 8.84 -0.69 1.08
N ARG A 37 9.43 0.51 1.12
CA ARG A 37 9.50 1.33 2.33
C ARG A 37 8.11 1.69 2.83
N ASP A 38 7.25 2.23 1.96
CA ASP A 38 5.91 2.67 2.35
C ASP A 38 5.04 1.47 2.76
N ALA A 39 5.20 0.31 2.11
CA ALA A 39 4.55 -0.93 2.52
C ALA A 39 5.03 -1.42 3.90
N GLN A 40 6.32 -1.32 4.22
CA GLN A 40 6.86 -1.73 5.52
C GLN A 40 6.48 -0.77 6.65
N GLU A 41 6.50 0.54 6.40
CA GLU A 41 6.19 1.55 7.41
C GLU A 41 4.69 1.70 7.62
N MET A 42 3.92 1.97 6.55
CA MET A 42 2.47 2.16 6.63
C MET A 42 1.73 0.83 6.77
N GLY A 43 2.32 -0.28 6.33
CA GLY A 43 1.77 -1.62 6.50
C GLY A 43 1.45 -1.93 7.95
N LYS A 44 2.29 -1.51 8.90
CA LYS A 44 2.02 -1.66 10.34
C LYS A 44 0.72 -0.99 10.77
N ILE A 45 0.39 0.17 10.20
CA ILE A 45 -0.84 0.90 10.50
C ILE A 45 -2.03 0.15 9.91
N PHE A 46 -1.92 -0.30 8.66
CA PHE A 46 -2.99 -1.04 7.99
C PHE A 46 -3.25 -2.40 8.65
N GLU A 47 -2.21 -3.14 9.03
CA GLU A 47 -2.29 -4.40 9.77
C GLU A 47 -2.91 -4.20 11.16
N PHE A 48 -2.51 -3.15 11.88
CA PHE A 48 -3.13 -2.78 13.15
C PHE A 48 -4.64 -2.53 13.00
N LEU A 49 -5.05 -1.95 11.88
CA LEU A 49 -6.46 -1.70 11.54
C LEU A 49 -7.18 -2.91 10.92
N GLY A 50 -6.53 -4.08 10.84
CA GLY A 50 -7.10 -5.33 10.36
C GLY A 50 -7.11 -5.49 8.83
N LEU A 51 -6.37 -4.66 8.10
CA LEU A 51 -6.18 -4.80 6.65
C LEU A 51 -4.92 -5.60 6.33
N THR A 52 -4.91 -6.22 5.15
CA THR A 52 -3.72 -6.85 4.59
C THR A 52 -3.06 -5.92 3.58
N VAL A 53 -1.73 -5.95 3.51
CA VAL A 53 -0.94 -5.15 2.57
C VAL A 53 -0.08 -6.09 1.75
N GLY A 54 -0.09 -5.90 0.43
CA GLY A 54 0.78 -6.63 -0.48
C GLY A 54 1.66 -5.69 -1.30
N LEU A 55 2.81 -6.20 -1.68
CA LEU A 55 3.82 -5.47 -2.44
C LEU A 55 3.95 -6.09 -3.83
N ASN A 56 3.81 -5.27 -4.87
CA ASN A 56 3.94 -5.69 -6.26
C ASN A 56 5.29 -5.25 -6.83
N LEU A 57 6.28 -6.14 -6.78
CA LEU A 57 7.63 -5.93 -7.33
C LEU A 57 7.78 -6.56 -8.71
N ASN A 58 8.65 -6.01 -9.56
CA ASN A 58 8.87 -6.57 -10.89
C ASN A 58 9.47 -7.99 -10.86
N SER A 59 10.23 -8.32 -9.81
CA SER A 59 10.84 -9.62 -9.60
C SER A 59 9.85 -10.74 -9.23
N LEU A 60 8.59 -10.41 -8.90
CA LEU A 60 7.57 -11.39 -8.54
C LEU A 60 6.98 -12.07 -9.79
N ASP A 61 6.77 -13.38 -9.69
CA ASP A 61 6.08 -14.13 -10.74
C ASP A 61 4.58 -13.77 -10.79
N LYS A 62 3.90 -14.07 -11.90
CA LYS A 62 2.50 -13.70 -12.13
C LYS A 62 1.56 -14.18 -11.01
N ASP A 63 1.82 -15.34 -10.45
CA ASP A 63 1.01 -15.89 -9.36
C ASP A 63 1.28 -15.18 -8.03
N GLU A 64 2.51 -14.74 -7.78
CA GLU A 64 2.86 -13.94 -6.61
C GLU A 64 2.29 -12.51 -6.70
N LYS A 65 2.29 -11.94 -7.92
CA LYS A 65 1.62 -10.65 -8.18
C LYS A 65 0.11 -10.71 -7.98
N LYS A 66 -0.53 -11.81 -8.36
CA LYS A 66 -1.96 -12.01 -8.07
C LYS A 66 -2.26 -12.17 -6.58
N ARG A 67 -1.37 -12.81 -5.82
CA ARG A 67 -1.53 -12.98 -4.36
C ARG A 67 -1.31 -11.69 -3.59
N SER A 68 -0.40 -10.82 -4.03
CA SER A 68 -0.13 -9.53 -3.38
C SER A 68 -1.26 -8.51 -3.57
N VAL A 69 -2.09 -8.63 -4.62
CA VAL A 69 -3.30 -7.82 -4.77
C VAL A 69 -4.44 -8.50 -4.00
N CYS A 70 -4.70 -8.07 -2.77
CA CYS A 70 -5.89 -8.50 -2.04
C CYS A 70 -7.13 -7.88 -2.70
N ARG A 71 -8.12 -8.70 -3.04
CA ARG A 71 -9.42 -8.25 -3.59
C ARG A 71 -10.26 -7.63 -2.48
#